data_AF-A0A833T3Q0-F1
#
_entry.id   AF-A0A833T3Q0-F1
#
_cell.length_a   1.000
_cell.length_b   1.000
_cell.length_c   1.000
_cell.angle_alpha   90.00
_cell.angle_beta   90.00
_cell.angle_gamma   90.00
#
_symmetry.space_group_name_H-M   'P 1'
#
loop_
_entity.id
_entity.type
_entity.pdbx_description
1 polymer ?
#
loop_
_entity_poly.entity_id
_entity_poly.type
_entity_poly.pdbx_seq_one_letter_code
_entity_poly.pdbx_strand_id
1 'polypeptide(L)'
;MSDVERRNQYINTKDHISTEMRSIPIGCYPTCGIIFYMGRKIVWKYDPLHKKLILDAVQEATSGVFMKFMTSHMEMQFRAFTEWRQCDGHSCGVLTVQWYLSLVRSTLSDASILLAYDDKQDPKQLAFERYKHFS
;
A
#
# COMPACT_ATOMS: atom_id res chain seq x y z
N MET A 1 29.09 -17.65 -20.40
CA MET A 1 28.21 -17.91 -19.24
C MET A 1 26.87 -17.26 -19.55
N SER A 2 25.80 -18.04 -19.52
CA SER A 2 24.46 -17.56 -19.86
C SER A 2 23.79 -16.89 -18.65
N ASP A 3 22.89 -15.94 -18.87
CA ASP A 3 22.17 -15.23 -17.80
C ASP A 3 21.42 -16.15 -16.83
N VAL A 4 21.13 -17.37 -17.27
CA VAL A 4 20.52 -18.45 -16.46
C VAL A 4 21.47 -18.93 -15.36
N GLU A 5 22.76 -19.10 -15.66
CA GLU A 5 23.76 -19.54 -14.69
C GLU A 5 23.99 -18.49 -13.61
N ARG A 6 23.85 -17.20 -13.96
CA ARG A 6 23.99 -16.07 -13.05
C ARG A 6 22.79 -15.93 -12.09
N ARG A 7 21.57 -16.25 -12.54
CA ARG A 7 20.37 -16.30 -11.67
C ARG A 7 20.45 -17.42 -10.64
N ASN A 8 20.94 -18.59 -11.04
CA ASN A 8 20.94 -19.77 -10.17
C ASN A 8 21.96 -19.68 -9.02
N GLN A 9 22.95 -18.80 -9.09
CA GLN A 9 23.87 -18.57 -7.97
C GLN A 9 23.19 -17.86 -6.78
N TYR A 10 22.12 -17.11 -7.00
CA TYR A 10 21.42 -16.35 -5.93
C TYR A 10 20.17 -17.06 -5.40
N ILE A 11 19.75 -18.16 -6.01
CA ILE A 11 18.56 -18.95 -5.61
C ILE A 11 19.04 -20.33 -5.16
N ASN A 12 19.90 -20.36 -4.14
CA ASN A 12 20.19 -21.59 -3.42
C ASN A 12 19.16 -21.73 -2.28
N THR A 13 18.01 -22.31 -2.59
CA THR A 13 16.91 -22.58 -1.64
C THR A 13 17.04 -23.93 -0.94
N LYS A 14 18.25 -24.49 -0.85
CA LYS A 14 18.50 -25.80 -0.21
C LYS A 14 18.17 -25.83 1.28
N ASP A 15 18.15 -24.66 1.93
CA ASP A 15 17.57 -24.50 3.26
C ASP A 15 16.11 -24.05 3.11
N HIS A 16 15.26 -25.00 2.71
CA HIS A 16 13.82 -24.82 2.56
C HIS A 16 13.20 -24.23 3.84
N ILE A 17 12.90 -22.94 3.82
CA ILE A 17 11.81 -22.39 4.63
C ILE A 17 10.52 -22.89 3.96
N SER A 18 10.10 -24.11 4.31
CA SER A 18 8.72 -24.51 4.06
C SER A 18 7.87 -23.73 5.07
N THR A 19 7.32 -22.59 4.65
CA THR A 19 6.26 -21.96 5.42
C THR A 19 5.05 -22.88 5.32
N GLU A 20 4.80 -23.64 6.39
CA GLU A 20 3.57 -24.41 6.58
C GLU A 20 2.41 -23.41 6.47
N MET A 21 1.71 -23.40 5.34
CA MET A 21 0.58 -22.51 5.11
C MET A 21 -0.61 -23.06 5.90
N ARG A 22 -0.59 -22.85 7.22
CA ARG A 22 -1.78 -23.06 8.04
C ARG A 22 -2.83 -22.07 7.55
N SER A 23 -3.98 -22.58 7.14
CA SER A 23 -5.17 -21.76 6.87
C SER A 23 -5.58 -21.07 8.17
N ILE A 24 -4.99 -19.92 8.44
CA ILE A 24 -5.44 -19.02 9.50
C ILE A 24 -6.84 -18.58 9.06
N PRO A 25 -7.87 -18.69 9.93
CA PRO A 25 -9.19 -18.16 9.60
C PRO A 25 -9.02 -16.71 9.15
N ILE A 26 -9.50 -16.38 7.95
CA ILE A 26 -9.45 -15.02 7.42
C ILE A 26 -10.39 -14.18 8.27
N GLY A 27 -9.93 -13.75 9.45
CA GLY A 27 -10.41 -12.54 10.06
C GLY A 27 -10.18 -11.42 9.06
N CYS A 28 -11.15 -10.52 8.90
CA CYS A 28 -11.00 -9.35 8.04
C CYS A 28 -9.87 -8.48 8.60
N TYR A 29 -8.62 -8.74 8.19
CA TYR A 29 -7.48 -7.96 8.61
C TYR A 29 -7.60 -6.57 7.96
N PRO A 30 -7.51 -5.49 8.74
CA PRO A 30 -7.59 -4.15 8.20
C PRO A 30 -6.46 -3.96 7.18
N THR A 31 -6.84 -3.69 5.94
CA THR A 31 -5.88 -3.37 4.88
C THR A 31 -5.51 -1.91 4.98
N CYS A 32 -4.21 -1.61 5.09
CA CYS A 32 -3.64 -0.28 4.99
C CYS A 32 -2.56 -0.29 3.90
N GLY A 33 -2.12 0.89 3.45
CA GLY A 33 -1.22 1.03 2.32
C GLY A 33 -0.12 2.06 2.54
N ILE A 34 0.99 1.84 1.83
CA ILE A 34 2.10 2.78 1.73
C ILE A 34 2.55 2.92 0.27
N ILE A 35 2.83 4.14 -0.16
CA ILE A 35 3.27 4.46 -1.53
C ILE A 35 4.52 5.34 -1.45
N PHE A 36 5.58 4.91 -2.10
CA PHE A 36 6.81 5.67 -2.24
C PHE A 36 6.77 6.49 -3.52
N TYR A 37 6.53 7.80 -3.40
CA TYR A 37 6.57 8.73 -4.50
C TYR A 37 7.95 9.40 -4.59
N MET A 38 8.87 8.71 -5.27
CA MET A 38 10.29 9.09 -5.34
C MET A 38 10.52 10.46 -5.97
N GLY A 39 9.81 10.78 -7.07
CA GLY A 39 9.98 12.05 -7.79
C GLY A 39 9.66 13.30 -6.96
N ARG A 40 8.79 13.17 -5.95
CA ARG A 40 8.46 14.27 -5.01
C ARG A 40 9.04 14.06 -3.61
N LYS A 41 9.81 13.00 -3.40
CA LYS A 41 10.37 12.61 -2.10
C LYS A 41 9.31 12.44 -1.00
N ILE A 42 8.14 11.89 -1.36
CA ILE A 42 7.02 11.71 -0.42
C ILE A 42 6.76 10.22 -0.21
N VAL A 43 6.54 9.83 1.04
CA VAL A 43 5.97 8.53 1.40
C VAL A 43 4.55 8.75 1.88
N TRP A 44 3.59 8.35 1.05
CA TRP A 44 2.18 8.42 1.39
C TRP A 44 1.78 7.18 2.18
N LYS A 45 1.07 7.36 3.29
CA LYS A 45 0.48 6.29 4.09
C LYS A 45 -1.03 6.49 4.22
N TYR A 46 -1.77 5.40 4.24
CA TYR A 46 -3.22 5.42 4.32
C TYR A 46 -3.74 4.20 5.05
N ASP A 47 -4.64 4.43 5.99
CA ASP A 47 -5.41 3.39 6.67
C ASP A 47 -6.89 3.78 6.59
N PRO A 48 -7.73 3.05 5.85
CA PRO A 48 -9.17 3.32 5.77
C PRO A 48 -9.89 3.35 7.13
N LEU A 49 -9.32 2.77 8.19
CA LEU A 49 -9.89 2.85 9.54
C LEU A 49 -9.43 4.07 10.34
N HIS A 50 -8.51 4.87 9.79
CA HIS A 50 -7.85 6.02 10.45
C HIS A 50 -7.27 5.67 11.83
N LYS A 51 -6.76 4.45 12.01
CA LYS A 51 -6.10 4.03 13.24
C LYS A 51 -4.66 4.52 13.22
N LYS A 52 -4.39 5.58 13.98
CA LYS A 52 -3.04 6.14 14.13
C LYS A 52 -1.98 5.08 14.48
N LEU A 53 -2.30 4.15 15.38
CA LEU A 53 -1.39 3.07 15.77
C LEU A 53 -0.92 2.21 14.58
N ILE A 54 -1.80 1.97 13.60
CA ILE A 54 -1.44 1.24 12.37
C ILE A 54 -0.49 2.08 11.52
N LEU A 55 -0.82 3.36 11.32
CA LEU A 55 0.01 4.28 10.53
C LEU A 55 1.39 4.55 11.15
N ASP A 56 1.48 4.51 12.47
CA ASP A 56 2.75 4.66 13.21
C ASP A 56 3.59 3.39 13.08
N ALA A 57 2.98 2.21 13.25
CA ALA A 57 3.67 0.93 13.06
C ALA A 57 4.19 0.74 11.62
N VAL A 58 3.39 1.12 10.62
CA VAL A 58 3.82 1.09 9.20
C VAL A 58 4.98 2.05 8.95
N GLN A 59 4.93 3.25 9.53
CA GLN A 59 6.01 4.22 9.41
C GLN A 59 7.30 3.74 10.09
N GLU A 60 7.20 3.14 11.28
CA GLU A 60 8.34 2.58 12.00
C GLU A 60 8.98 1.44 11.21
N ALA A 61 8.19 0.47 10.75
CA ALA A 61 8.67 -0.65 9.93
C ALA A 61 9.33 -0.16 8.64
N THR A 62 8.71 0.80 7.96
CA THR A 62 9.26 1.41 6.74
C THR A 62 10.56 2.16 7.01
N SER A 63 10.63 2.87 8.13
CA SER A 63 11.82 3.61 8.52
C SER A 63 12.97 2.68 8.88
N GLY A 64 12.66 1.60 9.60
CA GLY A 64 13.63 0.62 10.09
C GLY A 64 14.26 -0.24 8.99
N VAL A 65 13.59 -0.41 7.85
CA VAL A 65 14.07 -1.21 6.71
C VAL A 65 14.38 -0.30 5.52
N PHE A 66 13.36 0.23 4.86
CA PHE A 66 13.49 0.92 3.57
C PHE A 66 14.21 2.26 3.68
N MET A 67 13.85 3.08 4.67
CA MET A 67 14.47 4.40 4.79
C MET A 67 15.94 4.31 5.15
N LYS A 68 16.40 3.30 5.91
CA LYS A 68 17.83 3.10 6.17
C LYS A 68 18.65 2.95 4.90
N PHE A 69 18.09 2.35 3.84
CA PHE A 69 18.76 2.28 2.54
C PHE A 69 18.68 3.62 1.81
N MET A 70 17.52 4.28 1.85
CA MET A 70 17.27 5.51 1.09
C MET A 70 17.92 6.77 1.67
N THR A 71 18.06 6.89 3.00
CA THR A 71 18.52 8.12 3.67
C THR A 71 19.95 8.52 3.32
N SER A 72 20.77 7.58 2.84
CA SER A 72 22.10 7.87 2.31
C SER A 72 22.06 8.68 1.00
N HIS A 73 20.91 8.75 0.33
CA HIS A 73 20.76 9.34 -1.00
C HIS A 73 19.58 10.32 -1.12
N MET A 74 18.54 10.18 -0.29
CA MET A 74 17.32 10.96 -0.42
C MET A 74 16.51 10.98 0.89
N GLU A 75 16.36 12.17 1.47
CA GLU A 75 15.43 12.40 2.58
C GLU A 75 13.99 12.43 2.05
N MET A 76 13.13 11.54 2.57
CA MET A 76 11.72 11.46 2.19
C MET A 76 10.82 11.99 3.31
N GLN A 77 9.73 12.65 2.94
CA GLN A 77 8.71 13.15 3.87
C GLN A 77 7.52 12.18 3.94
N PHE A 78 7.14 11.78 5.15
CA PHE A 78 5.91 11.01 5.37
C PHE A 78 4.68 11.92 5.32
N ARG A 79 3.63 11.47 4.64
CA ARG A 79 2.31 12.12 4.62
C ARG A 79 1.21 11.09 4.78
N ALA A 80 0.18 11.42 5.57
CA ALA A 80 -0.99 10.59 5.74
C ALA A 80 -2.14 11.09 4.86
N PHE A 81 -2.84 10.18 4.19
CA PHE A 81 -4.12 10.46 3.55
C PHE A 81 -5.26 10.20 4.54
N THR A 82 -6.21 11.14 4.65
CA THR A 82 -7.19 11.20 5.75
C THR A 82 -8.65 11.35 5.31
N GLU A 83 -8.93 11.33 4.01
CA GLU A 83 -10.28 11.61 3.50
C GLU A 83 -11.17 10.36 3.62
N TRP A 84 -10.82 9.29 2.92
CA TRP A 84 -11.72 8.15 2.75
C TRP A 84 -11.72 7.21 3.96
N ARG A 85 -12.76 7.29 4.78
CA ARG A 85 -12.94 6.41 5.94
C ARG A 85 -13.86 5.22 5.62
N GLN A 86 -13.46 4.02 5.99
CA GLN A 86 -14.31 2.84 5.97
C GLN A 86 -15.41 2.93 7.03
N CYS A 87 -16.66 2.72 6.62
CA CYS A 87 -17.83 2.71 7.51
C CYS A 87 -18.59 1.37 7.54
N ASP A 88 -18.28 0.42 6.66
CA ASP A 88 -19.09 -0.80 6.42
C ASP A 88 -18.45 -2.10 6.94
N GLY A 89 -17.29 -2.03 7.59
CA GLY A 89 -16.59 -3.18 8.17
C GLY A 89 -15.77 -4.02 7.18
N HIS A 90 -15.87 -3.80 5.87
CA HIS A 90 -15.26 -4.70 4.87
C HIS A 90 -14.65 -4.00 3.64
N SER A 91 -14.76 -2.68 3.49
CA SER A 91 -14.27 -1.95 2.30
C SER A 91 -12.81 -1.49 2.33
N CYS A 92 -12.02 -1.83 3.35
CA CYS A 92 -10.63 -1.37 3.50
C CYS A 92 -9.75 -1.74 2.30
N GLY A 93 -9.90 -2.95 1.75
CA GLY A 93 -9.16 -3.38 0.57
C GLY A 93 -9.49 -2.53 -0.67
N VAL A 94 -10.78 -2.32 -0.94
CA VAL A 94 -11.24 -1.54 -2.11
C VAL A 94 -10.80 -0.08 -1.98
N LEU A 95 -10.95 0.51 -0.80
CA LEU A 95 -10.52 1.88 -0.51
C LEU A 95 -9.00 2.06 -0.71
N THR A 96 -8.20 1.08 -0.25
CA THR A 96 -6.74 1.11 -0.44
C THR A 96 -6.36 1.04 -1.92
N VAL A 97 -7.02 0.20 -2.72
CA VAL A 97 -6.78 0.10 -4.17
C VAL A 97 -7.20 1.37 -4.90
N GLN A 98 -8.38 1.92 -4.59
CA GLN A 98 -8.82 3.18 -5.18
C GLN A 98 -7.86 4.32 -4.86
N TRP A 99 -7.33 4.37 -3.63
CA TRP A 99 -6.37 5.38 -3.21
C TRP A 99 -5.06 5.27 -3.98
N TYR A 100 -4.58 4.05 -4.21
CA TYR A 100 -3.43 3.81 -5.07
C TYR A 100 -3.70 4.29 -6.50
N LEU A 101 -4.84 3.94 -7.07
CA LEU A 101 -5.20 4.32 -8.43
C LEU A 101 -5.38 5.84 -8.60
N SER A 102 -5.95 6.53 -7.60
CA SER A 102 -6.09 7.99 -7.64
C SER A 102 -4.73 8.68 -7.63
N LEU A 103 -3.80 8.22 -6.78
CA LEU A 103 -2.44 8.71 -6.74
C LEU A 103 -1.71 8.48 -8.08
N VAL A 104 -1.73 7.26 -8.62
CA VAL A 104 -1.09 6.96 -9.91
C VAL A 104 -1.65 7.84 -11.03
N ARG A 105 -2.98 7.97 -11.12
CA ARG A 105 -3.62 8.84 -12.13
C ARG A 105 -3.18 10.30 -12.00
N SER A 106 -3.13 10.83 -10.77
CA SER A 106 -2.66 12.21 -10.54
C SER A 106 -1.19 12.42 -10.93
N THR A 107 -0.34 11.39 -10.74
CA THR A 107 1.07 11.46 -11.17
C THR A 107 1.25 11.40 -12.68
N LEU A 108 0.33 10.75 -13.40
CA LEU A 108 0.35 10.64 -14.87
C LEU A 108 -0.24 11.86 -15.57
N SER A 109 -1.09 12.64 -14.90
CA SER A 109 -1.82 13.76 -15.51
C SER A 109 -1.25 15.14 -15.18
N ASP A 110 -0.09 15.24 -14.52
CA ASP A 110 0.52 16.49 -14.04
C ASP A 110 -0.44 17.39 -13.23
N ALA A 111 -1.50 16.80 -12.71
CA ALA A 111 -2.65 17.55 -12.24
C ALA A 111 -2.64 17.59 -10.71
N SER A 112 -2.73 18.81 -10.21
CA SER A 112 -3.14 19.25 -8.88
C SER A 112 -4.49 18.67 -8.39
N ILE A 113 -5.02 17.64 -9.04
CA ILE A 113 -6.25 16.92 -8.71
C ILE A 113 -5.90 15.86 -7.67
N LEU A 114 -5.58 16.27 -6.45
CA LEU A 114 -5.42 15.30 -5.36
C LEU A 114 -6.66 15.17 -4.48
N LEU A 115 -7.57 16.15 -4.39
CA LEU A 115 -8.44 16.22 -3.21
C LEU A 115 -9.83 16.81 -3.50
N ALA A 116 -10.50 16.35 -4.55
CA ALA A 116 -11.91 16.68 -4.79
C ALA A 116 -12.71 15.39 -5.04
N TYR A 117 -12.69 14.47 -4.08
CA TYR A 117 -13.64 13.37 -4.05
C TYR A 117 -14.24 13.32 -2.65
N ASP A 118 -15.57 13.41 -2.61
CA ASP A 118 -16.41 13.52 -1.42
C ASP A 118 -15.96 12.56 -0.31
N ASP A 119 -15.90 13.07 0.93
CA ASP A 119 -15.40 12.37 2.13
C ASP A 119 -16.18 11.07 2.44
N LYS A 120 -17.36 10.91 1.83
CA LYS A 120 -18.25 9.77 2.01
C LYS A 120 -18.39 8.99 0.71
N GLN A 121 -17.60 7.93 0.60
CA GLN A 121 -17.80 6.95 -0.47
C GLN A 121 -19.10 6.16 -0.23
N ASP A 122 -20.03 6.21 -1.20
CA ASP A 122 -21.28 5.46 -1.17
C ASP A 122 -20.96 3.94 -1.13
N PRO A 123 -21.48 3.18 -0.16
CA PRO A 123 -21.31 1.72 -0.11
C PRO A 123 -21.68 0.99 -1.41
N LYS A 124 -22.68 1.49 -2.16
CA LYS A 124 -23.04 0.91 -3.46
C LYS A 124 -21.93 1.10 -4.50
N GLN A 125 -21.28 2.26 -4.49
CA GLN A 125 -20.14 2.55 -5.33
C GLN A 125 -18.95 1.67 -4.96
N LEU A 126 -18.69 1.48 -3.65
CA LEU A 126 -17.62 0.58 -3.18
C LEU A 126 -17.88 -0.88 -3.57
N ALA A 127 -19.13 -1.34 -3.52
CA ALA A 127 -19.50 -2.67 -3.99
C ALA A 127 -19.27 -2.83 -5.50
N PHE A 128 -19.63 -1.83 -6.31
CA PHE A 128 -19.38 -1.82 -7.75
C PHE A 128 -17.88 -1.85 -8.06
N GLU A 129 -17.08 -1.03 -7.37
CA GLU A 129 -15.63 -0.98 -7.58
C GLU A 129 -14.94 -2.26 -7.08
N ARG A 130 -15.47 -2.91 -6.04
CA ARG A 130 -15.04 -4.27 -5.65
C ARG A 130 -15.24 -5.26 -6.78
N TYR A 131 -16.43 -5.29 -7.37
CA TYR A 131 -16.74 -6.17 -8.49
C TYR A 131 -15.78 -5.92 -9.66
N LYS A 132 -15.58 -4.65 -10.03
CA LYS A 132 -14.68 -4.27 -11.13
C LYS A 132 -13.21 -4.68 -10.92
N HIS A 133 -12.71 -4.66 -9.68
CA HIS A 133 -11.31 -4.92 -9.39
C HIS A 133 -10.99 -6.36 -9.01
N PHE A 134 -11.98 -7.13 -8.55
CA PHE A 134 -11.76 -8.43 -7.92
C PHE A 134 -12.76 -9.52 -8.31
N SER A 135 -13.67 -9.27 -9.26
CA SER A 135 -14.58 -10.28 -9.86
C SER A 135 -14.23 -10.49 -11.33
#